data_AF-A0A653D8X5-F1
#
_entry.id   AF-A0A653D8X5-F1
#
_cell.length_a   1.000
_cell.length_b   1.000
_cell.length_c   1.000
_cell.angle_alpha   90.00
_cell.angle_beta   90.00
_cell.angle_gamma   90.00
#
_symmetry.space_group_name_H-M   'P 1'
#
loop_
_entity.id
_entity.type
_entity.pdbx_description
1 polymer ?
#
loop_
_entity_poly.entity_id
_entity_poly.type
_entity_poly.pdbx_seq_one_letter_code
_entity_poly.pdbx_strand_id
1 'polypeptide(L)'
;MSASLVRKSLQIVDPEYNINKQSRRKKKNILSIAPENHRLTKKIQSNNGKSIKIGLLSTNRKLTVAELRKQLKPKEEILRQNLRKLELIKEASKVNLDKETVQKIVERAVTKRPIKKKSKKSKKNQKTAFTEEDFKKFEEEYFDD
;
A
#
# COMPACT_ATOMS: atom_id res chain seq x y z
N MET A 1 8.16 -4.45 -6.39
CA MET A 1 6.99 -3.64 -5.96
C MET A 1 6.47 -4.15 -4.64
N SER A 2 6.08 -3.28 -3.71
CA SER A 2 5.51 -3.70 -2.43
C SER A 2 4.06 -4.17 -2.59
N ALA A 3 3.65 -5.17 -1.81
CA ALA A 3 2.27 -5.69 -1.85
C ALA A 3 1.22 -4.64 -1.48
N SER A 4 1.58 -3.65 -0.65
CA SER A 4 0.73 -2.53 -0.28
C SER A 4 0.47 -1.59 -1.46
N LEU A 5 1.49 -1.32 -2.28
CA LEU A 5 1.37 -0.48 -3.47
C LEU A 5 0.47 -1.15 -4.53
N VAL A 6 0.66 -2.45 -4.75
CA VAL A 6 -0.18 -3.24 -5.67
C VAL A 6 -1.64 -3.26 -5.22
N ARG A 7 -1.91 -3.35 -3.91
CA ARG A 7 -3.28 -3.28 -3.39
C ARG A 7 -3.91 -1.90 -3.61
N LYS A 8 -3.16 -0.82 -3.43
CA LYS A 8 -3.64 0.55 -3.65
C LYS A 8 -3.90 0.82 -5.13
N SER A 9 -3.03 0.35 -6.02
CA SER A 9 -3.24 0.54 -7.47
C SER A 9 -4.46 -0.24 -7.97
N LEU A 10 -4.68 -1.47 -7.50
CA LEU A 10 -5.88 -2.25 -7.80
C LEU A 10 -7.17 -1.58 -7.29
N GLN A 11 -7.11 -0.92 -6.13
CA GLN A 11 -8.24 -0.18 -5.58
C GLN A 11 -8.64 1.03 -6.44
N ILE A 12 -7.67 1.70 -7.07
CA ILE A 12 -7.92 2.86 -7.95
C ILE A 12 -8.58 2.41 -9.25
N VAL A 13 -8.16 1.25 -9.77
CA VAL A 13 -8.55 0.79 -11.10
C VAL A 13 -9.81 -0.06 -11.09
N ASP A 14 -10.02 -0.85 -10.04
CA ASP A 14 -11.17 -1.72 -9.90
C ASP A 14 -12.01 -1.30 -8.67
N PRO A 15 -13.11 -0.55 -8.85
CA PRO A 15 -13.97 -0.15 -7.72
C PRO A 15 -14.60 -1.36 -7.00
N GLU A 16 -14.78 -2.48 -7.71
CA GLU A 16 -15.25 -3.76 -7.15
C GLU A 16 -14.18 -4.50 -6.31
N TYR A 17 -12.92 -4.08 -6.37
CA TYR A 17 -11.82 -4.74 -5.65
C TYR A 17 -12.01 -4.71 -4.13
N ASN A 18 -12.62 -3.65 -3.60
CA ASN A 18 -12.90 -3.50 -2.18
C ASN A 18 -14.15 -4.26 -1.71
N ILE A 19 -15.16 -4.37 -2.58
CA ILE A 19 -16.43 -5.05 -2.27
C ILE A 19 -16.19 -6.55 -1.99
N ASN A 20 -15.24 -7.16 -2.71
CA ASN A 20 -14.91 -8.57 -2.57
C ASN A 20 -14.02 -8.93 -1.37
N LYS A 21 -13.51 -7.95 -0.61
CA LYS A 21 -12.72 -8.21 0.62
C LYS A 21 -13.59 -8.59 1.81
N GLN A 22 -14.79 -8.03 1.92
CA GLN A 22 -15.65 -8.22 3.09
C GLN A 22 -16.42 -9.55 3.08
N SER A 23 -16.52 -10.25 1.95
CA SER A 23 -17.41 -11.42 1.80
C SER A 23 -16.72 -12.79 1.71
N ARG A 24 -15.39 -12.87 1.79
CA ARG A 24 -14.67 -14.17 1.72
C ARG A 24 -14.65 -14.97 3.03
N ARG A 25 -15.64 -14.80 3.92
CA ARG A 25 -16.01 -15.90 4.80
C ARG A 25 -16.51 -17.00 3.87
N LYS A 26 -15.68 -18.01 3.61
CA LYS A 26 -16.07 -19.19 2.82
C LYS A 26 -17.38 -19.69 3.44
N LYS A 27 -18.51 -19.43 2.77
CA LYS A 27 -19.77 -20.08 3.12
C LYS A 27 -19.47 -21.56 2.98
N LYS A 28 -19.34 -22.26 4.10
CA LYS A 28 -19.16 -23.71 4.10
C LYS A 28 -20.40 -24.24 3.42
N ASN A 29 -20.28 -24.68 2.17
CA ASN A 29 -21.34 -25.45 1.53
C ASN A 29 -21.63 -26.63 2.47
N ILE A 30 -22.89 -26.99 2.67
CA ILE A 30 -23.26 -28.07 3.60
C ILE A 30 -22.49 -29.36 3.26
N LEU A 31 -22.21 -29.61 1.99
CA LEU A 31 -21.36 -30.71 1.50
C LEU A 31 -19.87 -30.61 1.85
N SER A 32 -19.38 -29.43 2.20
CA SER A 32 -17.99 -29.23 2.63
C SER A 32 -17.74 -29.60 4.10
N ILE A 33 -18.81 -29.93 4.84
CA ILE A 33 -18.77 -30.37 6.25
C ILE A 33 -18.33 -31.84 6.34
N ALA A 34 -18.74 -32.68 5.39
CA ALA A 34 -18.33 -34.09 5.36
C ALA A 34 -16.85 -34.25 4.97
N PRO A 35 -16.11 -35.20 5.58
CA PRO A 35 -14.72 -35.49 5.23
C PRO A 35 -14.60 -35.96 3.77
N GLU A 36 -13.47 -35.69 3.14
CA GLU A 36 -13.28 -35.89 1.70
C GLU A 36 -13.49 -37.34 1.24
N ASN A 37 -13.14 -38.31 2.10
CA ASN A 37 -13.30 -39.73 1.84
C ASN A 37 -14.78 -40.18 1.79
N HIS A 38 -15.69 -39.40 2.35
CA HIS A 38 -17.12 -39.71 2.41
C HIS A 38 -17.91 -38.97 1.31
N ARG A 39 -17.22 -38.22 0.44
CA ARG A 39 -17.87 -37.45 -0.62
C ARG A 39 -18.01 -38.31 -1.88
N LEU A 40 -19.20 -38.29 -2.48
CA LEU A 40 -19.45 -38.86 -3.80
C LEU A 40 -18.62 -38.09 -4.84
N THR A 41 -17.51 -38.69 -5.27
CA THR A 41 -16.59 -38.10 -6.24
C THR A 41 -16.40 -39.02 -7.44
N LYS A 42 -16.38 -38.45 -8.64
CA LYS A 42 -16.04 -39.14 -9.89
C LYS A 42 -14.65 -38.72 -10.34
N LYS A 43 -13.81 -39.67 -10.73
CA LYS A 43 -12.52 -39.37 -11.37
C LYS A 43 -12.77 -39.16 -12.86
N ILE A 44 -12.38 -38.00 -13.37
CA ILE A 44 -12.39 -37.70 -14.82
C ILE A 44 -10.95 -37.51 -15.27
N GLN A 45 -10.58 -38.09 -16.41
CA GLN A 45 -9.28 -37.86 -17.03
C GLN A 45 -9.30 -36.50 -17.71
N SER A 46 -8.37 -35.63 -17.32
CA SER A 46 -8.10 -34.38 -18.03
C SER A 46 -7.28 -34.66 -19.28
N ASN A 47 -7.43 -33.82 -20.31
CA ASN A 47 -6.68 -33.88 -21.56
C ASN A 47 -5.15 -33.90 -21.37
N ASN A 48 -4.66 -33.48 -20.19
CA ASN A 48 -3.23 -33.49 -19.84
C ASN A 48 -2.80 -34.77 -19.07
N GLY A 49 -3.55 -35.88 -19.16
CA GLY A 49 -3.22 -37.16 -18.52
C GLY A 49 -3.39 -37.20 -16.99
N LYS A 50 -3.79 -36.09 -16.36
CA LYS A 50 -4.01 -35.99 -14.91
C LYS A 50 -5.47 -36.32 -14.57
N SER A 51 -5.68 -37.18 -13.57
CA SER A 51 -7.03 -37.48 -13.08
C SER A 51 -7.50 -36.41 -12.09
N ILE A 52 -8.69 -35.85 -12.34
CA ILE A 52 -9.32 -34.84 -11.50
C ILE A 52 -10.52 -35.48 -10.81
N LYS A 53 -10.58 -35.40 -9.49
CA LYS A 53 -11.75 -35.81 -8.69
C LYS A 53 -12.78 -34.68 -8.71
N ILE A 54 -13.99 -34.95 -9.21
CA ILE A 54 -15.09 -33.99 -9.25
C ILE A 54 -16.20 -34.50 -8.32
N GLY A 55 -16.70 -33.64 -7.43
CA GLY A 55 -17.84 -33.97 -6.56
C GLY A 55 -19.14 -34.02 -7.36
N LEU A 56 -19.82 -35.17 -7.38
CA LEU A 56 -21.07 -35.39 -8.12
C LEU A 56 -22.22 -34.51 -7.62
N LEU A 57 -22.26 -34.27 -6.31
CA LEU A 57 -23.24 -33.41 -5.65
C LEU A 57 -22.74 -31.96 -5.49
N SER A 58 -21.61 -31.60 -6.12
CA SER A 58 -21.16 -30.22 -6.04
C SER A 58 -22.19 -29.32 -6.72
N THR A 59 -22.71 -28.34 -5.97
CA THR A 59 -23.66 -27.39 -6.52
C THR A 59 -22.95 -26.57 -7.59
N ASN A 60 -23.50 -26.58 -8.82
CA ASN A 60 -23.05 -25.69 -9.87
C ASN A 60 -23.03 -24.28 -9.30
N ARG A 61 -21.86 -23.63 -9.34
CA ARG A 61 -21.72 -22.26 -8.86
C ARG A 61 -22.69 -21.41 -9.67
N LYS A 62 -23.71 -20.85 -9.00
CA LYS A 62 -24.63 -19.90 -9.63
C LYS A 62 -23.80 -18.70 -10.03
N LEU A 63 -23.55 -18.55 -11.33
CA LEU A 63 -22.89 -17.37 -11.87
C LEU A 63 -23.87 -16.21 -11.78
N THR A 64 -23.38 -15.07 -11.28
CA THR A 64 -24.15 -13.83 -11.37
C THR A 64 -24.17 -13.33 -12.81
N VAL A 65 -25.21 -12.58 -13.18
CA VAL A 65 -25.31 -11.98 -14.53
C VAL A 65 -24.08 -11.13 -14.85
N ALA A 66 -23.51 -10.45 -13.85
CA ALA A 66 -22.28 -9.67 -13.98
C ALA A 66 -21.05 -10.53 -14.33
N GLU A 67 -20.89 -11.69 -13.69
CA GLU A 67 -19.79 -12.63 -13.99
C GLU A 67 -19.95 -13.25 -15.38
N LEU A 68 -21.17 -13.61 -15.74
CA LEU A 68 -21.49 -14.21 -17.04
C LEU A 68 -21.21 -13.20 -18.17
N ARG A 69 -21.60 -11.94 -17.98
CA ARG A 69 -21.24 -10.84 -18.90
C ARG A 69 -19.72 -10.64 -19.01
N LYS A 70 -18.95 -10.84 -17.94
CA LYS A 70 -17.47 -10.73 -18.01
C LYS A 70 -16.86 -11.87 -18.83
N GLN A 71 -17.42 -13.09 -18.75
CA GLN A 71 -16.93 -14.25 -19.48
C GLN A 71 -17.27 -14.22 -20.97
N LEU A 72 -18.41 -13.63 -21.34
CA LEU A 72 -18.87 -13.53 -22.73
C LEU A 72 -18.23 -12.39 -23.52
N LYS A 73 -17.37 -11.56 -22.91
CA LYS A 73 -16.72 -10.45 -23.62
C LYS A 73 -15.75 -10.97 -24.70
N PRO A 74 -15.71 -10.34 -25.88
CA PRO A 74 -14.72 -10.66 -26.89
C PRO A 74 -13.30 -10.37 -26.37
N LYS A 75 -12.32 -11.16 -26.81
CA LYS A 75 -10.93 -11.07 -26.34
C LYS A 75 -10.33 -9.66 -26.56
N GLU A 76 -10.71 -8.99 -27.65
CA GLU A 76 -10.26 -7.65 -27.99
C GLU A 76 -10.72 -6.60 -26.96
N GLU A 77 -11.98 -6.66 -26.52
CA GLU A 77 -12.50 -5.76 -25.49
C GLU A 77 -11.83 -5.98 -24.15
N ILE A 78 -11.56 -7.24 -23.79
CA ILE A 78 -10.83 -7.59 -22.56
C ILE A 78 -9.42 -7.00 -22.62
N LEU A 79 -8.73 -7.15 -23.75
CA LEU A 79 -7.39 -6.61 -23.94
C LEU A 79 -7.39 -5.08 -23.84
N ARG A 80 -8.31 -4.39 -24.52
CA ARG A 80 -8.46 -2.93 -24.44
C ARG A 80 -8.74 -2.45 -23.01
N GLN A 81 -9.63 -3.14 -22.29
CA GLN A 81 -9.91 -2.83 -20.89
C GLN A 81 -8.66 -3.01 -20.03
N ASN A 82 -7.92 -4.10 -20.21
CA ASN A 82 -6.69 -4.36 -19.45
C ASN A 82 -5.58 -3.34 -19.73
N LEU A 83 -5.40 -2.92 -20.99
CA LEU A 83 -4.42 -1.89 -21.33
C LEU A 83 -4.76 -0.55 -20.66
N ARG A 84 -6.02 -0.12 -20.73
CA ARG A 84 -6.48 1.11 -20.05
C ARG A 84 -6.27 1.04 -18.54
N LYS A 85 -6.53 -0.14 -17.94
CA LYS A 85 -6.25 -0.39 -16.52
C LYS A 85 -4.77 -0.25 -16.19
N LEU A 86 -3.89 -0.78 -17.04
CA LEU A 86 -2.43 -0.66 -16.85
C LEU A 86 -1.95 0.78 -16.97
N GLU A 87 -2.50 1.57 -17.88
CA GLU A 87 -2.21 3.00 -18.01
C GLU A 87 -2.58 3.76 -16.74
N LEU A 88 -3.79 3.55 -16.21
CA LEU A 88 -4.22 4.17 -14.95
C LEU A 88 -3.33 3.76 -13.77
N ILE A 89 -2.90 2.49 -13.70
CA ILE A 89 -1.93 2.05 -12.68
C ILE A 89 -0.60 2.77 -12.87
N LYS A 90 -0.12 2.89 -14.10
CA LYS A 90 1.15 3.56 -14.41
C LYS A 90 1.10 5.03 -13.99
N GLU A 91 0.02 5.74 -14.30
CA GLU A 91 -0.19 7.13 -13.89
C GLU A 91 -0.28 7.26 -12.36
N ALA A 92 -1.11 6.46 -11.70
CA ALA A 92 -1.29 6.51 -10.25
C ALA A 92 -0.04 6.08 -9.47
N SER A 93 0.78 5.21 -10.05
CA SER A 93 2.04 4.74 -9.45
C SER A 93 3.23 5.66 -9.75
N LYS A 94 3.06 6.67 -10.60
CA LYS A 94 4.11 7.65 -10.89
C LYS A 94 4.32 8.53 -9.66
N VAL A 95 5.34 8.20 -8.87
CA VAL A 95 5.71 9.00 -7.70
C VAL A 95 6.55 10.17 -8.17
N ASN A 96 5.95 11.36 -8.24
CA ASN A 96 6.70 12.60 -8.38
C ASN A 96 7.26 12.97 -7.00
N LEU A 97 8.50 12.57 -6.73
CA LEU A 97 9.21 12.98 -5.53
C LEU A 97 9.85 14.34 -5.76
N ASP A 98 9.66 15.24 -4.81
CA ASP A 98 10.36 16.52 -4.79
C ASP A 98 11.87 16.30 -4.57
N LYS A 99 12.71 17.16 -5.16
CA LYS A 99 14.17 17.04 -5.11
C LYS A 99 14.67 16.96 -3.66
N GLU A 100 14.08 17.72 -2.75
CA GLU A 100 14.42 17.65 -1.32
C GLU A 100 14.11 16.30 -0.70
N THR A 101 12.98 15.68 -1.06
CA THR A 101 12.61 14.36 -0.54
C THR A 101 13.52 13.27 -1.06
N VAL A 102 13.93 13.35 -2.33
CA VAL A 102 14.92 12.42 -2.92
C VAL A 102 16.24 12.53 -2.18
N GLN A 103 16.73 13.76 -1.96
CA GLN A 103 17.98 13.98 -1.26
C GLN A 103 17.95 13.45 0.18
N LYS A 104 16.84 13.64 0.90
CA LYS A 104 16.63 13.03 2.22
C LYS A 104 16.64 11.50 2.19
N ILE A 105 15.97 10.88 1.21
CA ILE A 105 15.97 9.42 1.07
C ILE A 105 17.40 8.89 0.83
N VAL A 106 18.15 9.54 -0.05
CA VAL A 106 19.54 9.18 -0.38
C VAL A 106 20.44 9.35 0.85
N GLU A 107 20.38 10.50 1.53
CA GLU A 107 21.16 10.74 2.75
C GLU A 107 20.86 9.70 3.82
N ARG A 108 19.59 9.33 4.01
CA ARG A 108 19.21 8.27 4.96
C ARG A 108 19.74 6.90 4.54
N ALA A 109 19.71 6.57 3.25
CA ALA A 109 20.21 5.29 2.74
C ALA A 109 21.73 5.16 2.96
N VAL A 110 22.48 6.24 2.71
CA VAL A 110 23.94 6.28 2.93
C VAL A 110 24.28 6.25 4.42
N THR A 111 23.64 7.10 5.23
CA THR A 111 23.99 7.24 6.65
C THR A 111 23.41 6.15 7.54
N LYS A 112 22.42 5.37 7.05
CA LYS A 112 21.60 4.40 7.80
C LYS A 112 20.94 4.96 9.06
N ARG A 113 20.90 6.29 9.20
CA ARG A 113 20.41 7.00 10.39
C ARG A 113 19.29 7.96 10.01
N PRO A 114 18.30 8.18 10.90
CA PRO A 114 17.27 9.18 10.65
C PRO A 114 17.88 10.58 10.58
N ILE A 115 17.45 11.37 9.60
CA ILE A 115 17.93 12.75 9.40
C ILE A 115 17.45 13.59 10.58
N LYS A 116 18.39 14.09 11.38
CA LYS A 116 18.08 15.04 12.44
C LYS A 116 17.56 16.32 11.77
N LYS A 117 16.34 16.75 12.11
CA LYS A 117 15.87 18.09 11.75
C LYS A 117 16.94 19.06 12.24
N LYS A 118 17.58 19.80 11.33
CA LYS A 118 18.47 20.90 11.70
C LYS A 118 17.63 21.82 12.56
N SER A 119 17.80 21.75 13.88
CA SER A 119 17.13 22.68 14.77
C SER A 119 17.69 24.04 14.38
N LYS A 120 16.84 24.87 13.78
CA LYS A 120 17.06 26.31 13.74
C LYS A 120 16.99 26.77 15.20
N LYS A 121 18.02 26.45 15.99
CA LYS A 121 18.28 27.20 17.21
C LYS A 121 18.61 28.58 16.69
N SER A 122 17.58 29.43 16.59
CA SER A 122 17.78 30.86 16.46
C SER A 122 18.83 31.19 17.51
N LYS A 123 19.98 31.73 17.08
CA LYS A 123 20.91 32.38 17.99
C LYS A 123 20.08 33.50 18.62
N LYS A 124 19.41 33.21 19.73
CA LYS A 124 18.75 34.25 20.52
C LYS A 124 19.91 35.16 20.89
N ASN A 125 19.85 36.41 20.47
CA ASN A 125 20.80 37.44 20.90
C ASN A 125 20.94 37.27 22.41
N GLN A 126 22.13 36.89 22.86
CA GLN A 126 22.42 36.77 24.27
C GLN A 126 22.32 38.19 24.81
N LYS A 127 21.15 38.56 25.36
CA LYS A 127 21.02 39.80 26.12
C LYS A 127 21.87 39.61 27.36
N THR A 128 22.95 40.36 27.46
CA THR A 128 23.73 40.47 28.69
C THR A 128 22.85 41.10 29.76
N ALA A 129 22.98 40.64 31.00
CA ALA A 129 22.25 41.22 32.12
C ALA A 129 22.78 42.60 32.52
N PHE A 130 24.02 42.91 32.11
CA PHE A 130 24.68 44.18 32.38
C PHE A 130 24.42 45.19 31.28
N THR A 131 24.11 46.41 31.71
CA THR A 131 23.96 47.60 30.89
C THR A 131 25.21 48.48 30.99
N GLU A 132 25.42 49.40 30.05
CA GLU A 132 26.56 50.33 30.09
C GLU A 132 26.59 51.20 31.36
N GLU A 133 25.42 51.45 31.97
CA GLU A 133 25.32 52.15 33.24
C GLU A 133 25.89 51.34 34.42
N ASP A 134 25.80 50.01 34.39
CA ASP A 134 26.35 49.15 35.43
C ASP A 134 27.88 49.15 35.38
N PHE A 135 28.47 49.17 34.18
CA PHE A 135 29.92 49.27 34.01
C PHE A 135 30.49 50.59 34.53
N LYS A 136 29.75 51.70 34.36
CA LYS A 136 30.18 53.00 34.87
C LYS A 136 30.23 53.05 36.40
N LYS A 137 29.25 52.44 37.07
CA LYS A 137 29.26 52.31 38.54
C LYS A 137 30.41 51.45 39.04
N PHE A 138 30.73 50.37 38.32
CA PHE A 138 31.90 49.54 38.64
C PHE A 138 33.21 50.29 38.47
N GLU A 139 33.35 51.14 37.44
CA GLU A 139 34.54 51.96 37.28
C GLU A 139 34.69 52.97 38.43
N GLU A 140 33.63 53.68 38.78
CA GLU A 140 33.64 54.64 39.91
C GLU A 140 34.04 53.95 41.23
N GLU A 141 33.47 52.77 41.54
CA GLU A 141 33.81 52.02 42.75
C GLU A 141 35.24 51.46 42.76
N TYR A 142 35.83 51.19 41.59
CA TYR A 142 37.17 50.58 41.48
C TYR A 142 38.31 51.60 41.45
N PHE A 143 38.02 52.85 41.07
CA PHE A 143 39.02 53.93 40.95
C PHE A 143 38.94 54.99 42.06
N ASP A 144 37.99 54.89 42.99
CA ASP A 144 37.88 55.76 44.17
C ASP A 144 38.70 55.28 45.40
N ASP A 145 39.60 54.29 45.22
CA ASP A 145 40.65 53.88 46.17
C ASP A 145 42.07 54.23 45.68
#